data_AF-A0A9D2JLQ6-F1
#
_entry.id   AF-A0A9D2JLQ6-F1
#
_cell.length_a   1.000
_cell.length_b   1.000
_cell.length_c   1.000
_cell.angle_alpha   90.00
_cell.angle_beta   90.00
_cell.angle_gamma   90.00
#
_symmetry.space_group_name_H-M   'P 1'
#
loop_
_entity.id
_entity.type
_entity.pdbx_description
1 polymer ?
#
loop_
_entity_poly.entity_id
_entity_poly.type
_entity_poly.pdbx_seq_one_letter_code
_entity_poly.pdbx_strand_id
1 'polypeptide(L)' 'MGSNEKQNFPAAVKDFYNGKNHKAYEFFGAHQIPDTERMVFRVWAPHAKSVSLVGEFNQWDRTQNP' A
#
# COMPACT_ATOMS: atom_id res chain seq x y z
N MET A 1 -26.02 -5.46 -19.76
CA MET A 1 -24.60 -5.82 -19.96
C MET A 1 -23.76 -4.84 -19.16
N GLY A 2 -23.70 -5.00 -17.83
CA GLY A 2 -22.83 -4.21 -16.97
C GLY A 2 -21.64 -5.07 -16.60
N SER A 3 -20.56 -4.97 -17.37
CA SER A 3 -19.30 -5.64 -17.03
C SER A 3 -18.83 -5.14 -15.68
N ASN A 4 -18.88 -6.07 -14.73
CA ASN A 4 -18.37 -5.98 -13.38
C ASN A 4 -16.85 -5.72 -13.49
N GLU A 5 -16.41 -4.47 -13.41
CA GLU A 5 -15.01 -4.07 -13.19
C GLU A 5 -14.59 -4.50 -11.77
N LYS A 6 -14.61 -5.81 -11.49
CA LYS A 6 -14.07 -6.36 -10.26
C LYS A 6 -12.57 -6.12 -10.26
N GLN A 7 -12.16 -5.11 -9.49
CA GLN A 7 -10.84 -4.95 -8.90
C GLN A 7 -9.69 -5.27 -9.85
N ASN A 8 -9.32 -4.28 -10.67
CA ASN A 8 -8.13 -4.37 -11.49
C ASN A 8 -6.90 -4.30 -10.57
N PHE A 9 -6.43 -5.46 -10.11
CA PHE A 9 -5.19 -5.56 -9.33
C PHE A 9 -4.04 -5.05 -10.19
N PRO A 10 -3.23 -4.08 -9.73
CA PRO A 10 -1.99 -3.73 -10.41
C PRO A 10 -1.17 -5.01 -10.63
N ALA A 11 -0.57 -5.17 -11.81
CA ALA A 11 0.24 -6.37 -12.14
C ALA A 11 1.25 -6.71 -11.03
N ALA A 12 1.84 -5.68 -10.40
CA ALA A 12 2.74 -5.80 -9.27
C ALA A 12 2.17 -6.55 -8.05
N VAL A 13 0.87 -6.37 -7.74
CA VAL A 13 0.19 -7.05 -6.62
C VAL A 13 -0.08 -8.51 -6.97
N LYS A 14 -0.49 -8.78 -8.21
CA LYS A 14 -0.73 -10.14 -8.69
C LYS A 14 0.56 -10.97 -8.71
N ASP A 15 1.65 -10.39 -9.20
CA ASP A 15 2.94 -11.08 -9.24
C ASP A 15 3.53 -11.25 -7.85
N PHE A 16 3.30 -10.30 -6.94
CA PHE A 16 3.68 -10.46 -5.54
C PHE A 16 2.94 -11.62 -4.87
N TYR A 17 1.62 -11.69 -5.03
CA TYR A 17 0.81 -12.78 -4.49
C TYR A 17 1.26 -14.16 -4.99
N ASN A 18 1.66 -14.25 -6.26
CA ASN A 18 2.14 -15.50 -6.87
C ASN A 18 3.63 -15.79 -6.60
N GLY A 19 4.33 -14.97 -5.80
CA GLY A 19 5.75 -15.15 -5.49
C GLY A 19 6.71 -14.87 -6.65
N LYS A 20 6.27 -14.13 -7.69
CA LYS A 20 7.03 -13.83 -8.91
C LYS A 20 7.60 -12.42 -8.96
N ASN A 21 7.17 -11.54 -8.05
CA ASN A 21 7.64 -10.16 -8.02
C ASN A 21 8.92 -10.01 -7.18
N HIS A 22 10.08 -10.21 -7.79
CA HIS A 22 11.39 -10.02 -7.14
C HIS A 22 11.70 -8.55 -6.83
N LYS A 23 10.94 -7.63 -7.43
CA LYS A 23 11.06 -6.18 -7.28
C LYS A 23 9.88 -5.58 -6.51
N ALA A 24 9.25 -6.38 -5.64
CA ALA A 24 8.10 -5.95 -4.86
C ALA A 24 8.37 -4.68 -4.01
N TYR A 25 9.63 -4.45 -3.64
CA TYR A 25 10.10 -3.25 -2.93
C TYR A 25 9.94 -1.95 -3.74
N GLU A 26 9.84 -2.01 -5.07
CA GLU A 26 9.57 -0.83 -5.92
C GLU A 26 8.11 -0.38 -5.78
N PHE A 27 7.22 -1.26 -5.33
CA PHE A 27 5.80 -0.96 -5.14
C PHE A 27 5.41 -0.82 -3.66
N PHE A 28 5.74 -1.81 -2.83
CA PHE A 28 5.47 -1.80 -1.39
C PHE A 28 6.52 -0.99 -0.62
N GLY A 29 6.20 -0.60 0.61
CA GLY A 29 7.06 0.21 1.46
C GLY A 29 6.66 1.69 1.47
N ALA A 30 7.62 2.54 1.82
CA ALA A 30 7.46 3.98 1.93
C ALA A 30 8.22 4.67 0.79
N HIS A 31 7.52 5.41 -0.06
CA HIS A 31 8.10 6.07 -1.22
C HIS A 31 7.62 7.51 -1.30
N GLN A 32 8.49 8.42 -1.73
CA GLN A 32 8.09 9.79 -2.05
C GLN A 32 7.31 9.79 -3.37
N ILE A 33 6.23 10.56 -3.44
CA ILE A 33 5.51 10.79 -4.69
C ILE A 33 6.36 11.79 -5.51
N PRO A 34 6.71 11.46 -6.78
CA PRO A 34 7.54 12.32 -7.62
C PRO A 34 7.03 13.77 -7.65
N ASP A 35 7.96 14.71 -7.58
CA ASP A 35 7.69 16.16 -7.64
C ASP A 35 6.79 16.70 -6.50
N THR A 36 6.68 15.96 -5.38
CA THR A 36 5.97 16.42 -4.18
C THR A 36 6.74 16.08 -2.91
N GLU A 37 6.43 16.76 -1.80
CA GLU A 37 6.91 16.40 -0.45
C GLU A 37 6.05 15.31 0.23
N ARG A 38 5.14 14.68 -0.52
CA ARG A 38 4.20 13.69 0.03
C ARG A 38 4.80 12.28 -0.06
N MET A 39 4.48 11.47 0.93
CA MET A 39 4.85 10.06 1.00
C MET A 39 3.65 9.16 0.71
N VAL A 40 3.88 8.04 0.03
CA VAL A 40 2.94 6.93 -0.10
C VAL A 40 3.47 5.73 0.67
N PHE A 41 2.59 5.13 1.47
CA PHE A 41 2.87 3.90 2.21
C PHE A 41 1.99 2.78 1.68
N ARG A 42 2.60 1.66 1.30
CA ARG A 42 1.88 0.48 0.79
C ARG A 42 2.34 -0.75 1.54
N VAL A 43 1.39 -1.48 2.13
CA VAL A 43 1.65 -2.71 2.89
C VAL A 43 0.73 -3.84 2.42
N TRP A 44 1.25 -5.06 2.42
CA TRP A 44 0.43 -6.25 2.23
C TRP A 44 -0.02 -6.76 3.61
N ALA A 45 -1.31 -6.62 3.91
CA ALA A 45 -1.87 -6.99 5.21
C ALA A 45 -3.27 -7.66 5.06
N PRO A 46 -3.37 -8.81 4.37
CA PRO A 46 -4.65 -9.40 3.95
C PRO A 46 -5.53 -9.90 5.12
N HIS A 47 -4.96 -10.07 6.31
CA HIS A 47 -5.65 -10.56 7.50
C HIS A 47 -5.69 -9.54 8.64
N ALA A 48 -5.18 -8.32 8.41
CA ALA A 48 -5.23 -7.28 9.43
C ALA A 48 -6.66 -6.76 9.59
N LYS A 49 -7.09 -6.55 10.84
CA LYS A 49 -8.37 -5.89 11.13
C LYS A 49 -8.33 -4.40 10.80
N SER A 50 -7.18 -3.78 11.00
CA SER A 50 -6.88 -2.40 10.62
C SER A 50 -5.38 -2.23 10.45
N VAL A 51 -5.00 -1.18 9.73
CA VAL A 51 -3.62 -0.68 9.59
C VAL A 51 -3.66 0.79 10.03
N SER A 52 -2.53 1.33 10.49
CA SER A 52 -2.41 2.77 10.75
C SER A 52 -0.95 3.17 10.57
N LEU A 53 -0.71 4.34 10.01
CA LEU A 53 0.61 4.94 9.90
C LEU A 53 0.90 5.75 11.17
N VAL A 54 1.99 5.45 11.87
CA VAL A 54 2.36 6.13 13.12
C VAL A 54 3.82 6.56 13.11
N GLY A 55 4.11 7.69 13.74
CA GLY A 55 5.46 8.22 13.89
C GLY A 55 5.46 9.56 14.61
N GLU A 56 6.60 10.24 14.61
CA GLU A 56 6.75 11.54 15.27
C GLU A 56 5.73 12.58 14.75
N PHE A 57 5.45 12.57 13.45
CA PHE A 57 4.51 13.49 12.79
C PHE A 57 3.06 13.41 13.30
N ASN A 58 2.68 12.33 13.99
CA ASN A 58 1.37 12.18 14.63
C ASN A 58 1.47 11.80 16.11
N GLN A 59 2.60 12.08 16.75
CA GLN A 59 2.83 11.76 18.18
C GLN A 59 2.62 10.28 18.51
N TRP A 60 2.85 9.39 17.53
CA TRP A 60 2.60 7.95 17.64
C TRP A 60 1.13 7.57 17.90
N ASP A 61 0.20 8.47 17.61
CA ASP A 61 -1.25 8.24 17.76
C ASP A 61 -1.81 7.43 16.58
N ARG A 62 -2.33 6.24 16.88
CA ARG A 62 -2.92 5.32 15.89
C ARG A 62 -4.23 5.83 15.28
N THR A 63 -4.90 6.78 15.90
CA THR A 63 -6.21 7.27 15.46
C THR A 63 -6.12 8.36 14.40
N GLN A 64 -4.95 9.00 14.27
CA GLN A 64 -4.74 10.16 13.41
C GLN A 64 -4.54 9.80 11.93
N ASN A 65 -4.02 8.61 11.64
CA ASN A 65 -3.73 8.14 10.27
C ASN A 65 -4.02 6.64 10.10
N PRO A 66 -5.30 6.22 10.10
CA PRO A 66 -5.70 4.84 9.82
C PRO A 66 -5.53 4.44 8.35
#